data_AF-A0A3R7W855-F1
#
_entry.id   AF-A0A3R7W855-F1
#
_cell.length_a   1.000
_cell.length_b   1.000
_cell.length_c   1.000
_cell.angle_alpha   90.00
_cell.angle_beta   90.00
_cell.angle_gamma   90.00
#
_symmetry.space_group_name_H-M   'P 1'
#
loop_
_entity.id
_entity.type
_entity.pdbx_description
1 polymer ?
#
loop_
_entity_poly.entity_id
_entity_poly.type
_entity_poly.pdbx_seq_one_letter_code
_entity_poly.pdbx_strand_id
1 'polypeptide(L)'
;MDKGKLWSQDRAMSAGESPPPLLSPLQTGQNDIAPIYKFVLTGGPCAGKTTSLDRLSTFFRDRGFRVYVVPEASTLLQTGGAFFLDLKEKDILNFQWQILNLQISLEDSFYSLAQDSGKPCVILCDRGVMDGSAYMTPEQWEDLKLQHDLDTVTLRDTRYIAIFHLVTAADGAEKFYSLENNGIRIESIEQAKAIDARTCRAWIGHPKLYVFDNSTTFEGKMQRLVDTAAGLCGIPTTVRASRKYLLTNTPVEIPFHHEDFEVEKVYLKPEAAKTSKDYSFVRCRSQYGIPAYGMTTVRYLNTGDAVHLKRVLSAREYSYAVRHRRDPARNVIKQQRMCFLYKNQSFQIHVYKEPVEVAALTVLHVQASCENDQDIVMPSFLSIEKELPGSDETMSAYNVSKKNLVDDVERKESAEV
;
A
#
# COMPACT_ATOMS: atom_id res chain seq x y z
N MET A 1 54.22 2.70 11.78
CA MET A 1 53.41 2.54 10.55
C MET A 1 52.13 1.87 10.95
N ASP A 2 51.10 2.70 11.06
CA ASP A 2 49.76 2.38 11.53
C ASP A 2 48.95 1.86 10.34
N LYS A 3 48.37 0.65 10.46
CA LYS A 3 47.37 0.14 9.51
C LYS A 3 46.15 -0.22 10.33
N GLY A 4 45.16 0.66 10.23
CA GLY A 4 43.93 0.65 11.00
C GLY A 4 43.16 -0.66 10.91
N LYS A 5 42.76 -1.14 12.07
CA LYS A 5 41.64 -2.07 12.24
C LYS A 5 40.35 -1.34 11.85
N LEU A 6 39.83 -1.63 10.66
CA LEU A 6 38.47 -1.26 10.28
C LEU A 6 37.53 -2.42 10.70
N TRP A 7 36.81 -2.22 11.80
CA TRP A 7 35.54 -2.85 12.18
C TRP A 7 35.32 -4.32 11.76
N SER A 8 35.87 -5.25 12.55
CA SER A 8 35.30 -6.60 12.68
C SER A 8 34.21 -6.56 13.74
N GLN A 9 32.96 -6.74 13.34
CA GLN A 9 31.95 -7.38 14.18
C GLN A 9 31.82 -8.83 13.70
N ASP A 10 32.82 -9.65 14.03
CA ASP A 10 32.65 -11.11 14.05
C ASP A 10 31.70 -11.46 15.21
N ARG A 11 30.39 -11.33 14.97
CA ARG A 11 29.38 -11.99 15.78
C ARG A 11 29.13 -13.34 15.15
N ALA A 12 29.84 -14.36 15.64
CA ALA A 12 29.51 -15.75 15.36
C ALA A 12 28.00 -15.96 15.58
N MET A 13 27.31 -16.53 14.59
CA MET A 13 25.90 -16.92 14.73
C MET A 13 25.80 -17.88 15.91
N SER A 14 25.03 -17.53 16.94
CA SER A 14 24.72 -18.48 18.01
C SER A 14 23.83 -19.57 17.42
N ALA A 15 24.34 -20.81 17.39
CA ALA A 15 23.54 -21.99 17.09
C ALA A 15 22.47 -22.16 18.18
N GLY A 16 21.27 -21.60 17.94
CA GLY A 16 20.18 -21.67 18.91
C GLY A 16 18.96 -20.78 18.64
N GLU A 17 19.05 -19.75 17.80
CA GLU A 17 17.87 -18.97 17.41
C GLU A 17 17.12 -19.66 16.26
N SER A 18 16.11 -20.45 16.60
CA SER A 18 15.12 -20.91 15.64
C SER A 18 14.40 -19.69 15.03
N PRO A 19 14.28 -19.58 13.70
CA PRO A 19 13.50 -18.50 13.10
C PRO A 19 12.06 -18.54 13.64
N PRO A 20 11.39 -17.37 13.77
CA PRO A 20 9.97 -17.35 14.10
C PRO A 20 9.21 -18.33 13.18
N PRO A 21 8.15 -19.00 13.64
CA PRO A 21 7.48 -20.09 12.91
C PRO A 21 6.92 -19.71 11.52
N LEU A 22 7.02 -18.45 11.11
CA LEU A 22 6.65 -17.91 9.80
C LEU A 22 7.84 -17.81 8.80
N LEU A 23 9.07 -18.09 9.22
CA LEU A 23 10.31 -17.81 8.50
C LEU A 23 11.24 -19.03 8.31
N SER A 24 10.70 -20.25 8.25
CA SER A 24 11.51 -21.38 7.78
C SER A 24 11.87 -21.20 6.30
N PRO A 25 13.16 -21.23 5.89
CA PRO A 25 13.54 -21.14 4.49
C PRO A 25 12.98 -22.32 3.69
N LEU A 26 12.39 -22.02 2.54
CA LEU A 26 12.01 -23.02 1.55
C LEU A 26 13.27 -23.33 0.71
N GLN A 27 13.82 -24.53 0.92
CA GLN A 27 14.67 -25.23 -0.04
C GLN A 27 16.12 -24.75 -0.21
N THR A 28 16.99 -25.75 -0.39
CA THR A 28 18.33 -25.64 -0.97
C THR A 28 18.22 -25.37 -2.48
N GLY A 29 18.62 -24.19 -2.96
CA GLY A 29 18.96 -24.00 -4.39
C GLY A 29 18.35 -22.81 -5.14
N GLN A 30 17.44 -22.03 -4.54
CA GLN A 30 17.10 -20.68 -5.01
C GLN A 30 17.28 -19.71 -3.86
N ASN A 31 18.03 -18.62 -4.06
CA ASN A 31 18.13 -17.57 -3.05
C ASN A 31 16.75 -16.92 -2.91
N ASP A 32 15.95 -17.36 -1.94
CA ASP A 32 14.71 -16.70 -1.52
C ASP A 32 15.08 -15.26 -1.15
N ILE A 33 14.77 -14.30 -2.03
CA ILE A 33 15.03 -12.88 -1.78
C ILE A 33 14.12 -12.49 -0.61
N ALA A 34 14.74 -12.11 0.51
CA ALA A 34 13.99 -11.71 1.69
C ALA A 34 13.06 -10.54 1.36
N PRO A 35 11.78 -10.57 1.83
CA PRO A 35 10.79 -9.59 1.42
C PRO A 35 11.13 -8.20 1.98
N ILE A 36 10.96 -7.17 1.15
CA ILE A 36 11.15 -5.77 1.51
C ILE A 36 9.80 -5.05 1.42
N TYR A 37 9.33 -4.53 2.55
CA TYR A 37 8.09 -3.77 2.66
C TYR A 37 8.39 -2.28 2.79
N LYS A 38 8.17 -1.50 1.73
CA LYS A 38 8.29 -0.03 1.78
C LYS A 38 6.93 0.61 2.01
N PHE A 39 6.77 1.29 3.13
CA PHE A 39 5.57 2.04 3.52
C PHE A 39 5.91 3.52 3.64
N VAL A 40 4.93 4.37 3.39
CA VAL A 40 5.03 5.80 3.69
C VAL A 40 4.02 6.18 4.76
N LEU A 41 4.46 7.02 5.70
CA LEU A 41 3.58 7.71 6.63
C LEU A 41 3.43 9.15 6.16
N THR A 42 2.20 9.50 5.82
CA THR A 42 1.83 10.82 5.31
C THR A 42 0.74 11.44 6.18
N GLY A 43 0.47 12.73 5.97
CA GLY A 43 -0.51 13.48 6.75
C GLY A 43 -0.06 14.91 7.04
N GLY A 44 -1.01 15.72 7.50
CA GLY A 44 -0.79 17.11 7.89
C GLY A 44 0.11 17.26 9.13
N PRO A 45 0.36 18.51 9.55
CA PRO A 45 1.04 18.79 10.82
C PRO A 45 0.24 18.17 11.99
N CYS A 46 0.94 17.81 13.06
CA CYS A 46 0.33 17.19 14.26
C CYS A 46 -0.46 15.89 14.02
N ALA A 47 -0.20 15.16 12.93
CA ALA A 47 -0.89 13.89 12.65
C ALA A 47 -0.40 12.69 13.49
N GLY A 48 0.74 12.83 14.18
CA GLY A 48 1.37 11.76 14.97
C GLY A 48 2.44 10.94 14.23
N LYS A 49 2.92 11.39 13.06
CA LYS A 49 3.88 10.66 12.21
C LYS A 49 5.12 10.15 12.97
N THR A 50 5.81 11.02 13.70
CA THR A 50 7.03 10.66 14.45
C THR A 50 6.78 9.55 15.47
N THR A 51 5.69 9.64 16.24
CA THR A 51 5.30 8.61 17.21
C THR A 51 4.91 7.30 16.51
N SER A 52 4.21 7.38 15.38
CA SER A 52 3.85 6.23 14.56
C SER A 52 5.08 5.50 13.99
N LEU A 53 6.08 6.25 13.52
CA LEU A 53 7.34 5.70 13.01
C LEU A 53 8.08 4.91 14.09
N ASP A 54 8.17 5.46 15.30
CA ASP A 54 8.82 4.79 16.43
C ASP A 54 8.09 3.50 16.84
N ARG A 55 6.75 3.56 16.93
CA ARG A 55 5.93 2.38 17.26
C ARG A 55 6.04 1.27 16.22
N LEU A 56 5.90 1.60 14.94
CA LEU A 56 6.06 0.62 13.86
C LEU A 56 7.48 0.05 13.86
N SER A 57 8.49 0.90 14.08
CA SER A 57 9.89 0.46 14.12
C SER A 57 10.14 -0.55 15.23
N THR A 58 9.68 -0.26 16.44
CA THR A 58 9.79 -1.16 17.58
C THR A 58 9.04 -2.47 17.32
N PHE A 59 7.77 -2.37 16.91
CA PHE A 59 6.91 -3.52 16.63
C PHE A 59 7.52 -4.52 15.64
N PHE A 60 8.11 -4.02 14.56
CA PHE A 60 8.70 -4.86 13.51
C PHE A 60 10.09 -5.39 13.91
N ARG A 61 10.92 -4.60 14.60
CA ARG A 61 12.23 -5.06 15.12
C ARG A 61 12.06 -6.22 16.10
N ASP A 62 11.10 -6.11 17.02
CA ASP A 62 10.78 -7.17 17.99
C ASP A 62 10.32 -8.47 17.33
N ARG A 63 9.86 -8.40 16.07
CA ARG A 63 9.39 -9.55 15.27
C ARG A 63 10.42 -10.01 14.25
N GLY A 64 11.68 -9.58 14.39
CA GLY A 64 12.80 -10.06 13.58
C GLY A 64 12.97 -9.38 12.22
N PHE A 65 12.20 -8.31 11.93
CA PHE A 65 12.42 -7.52 10.73
C PHE A 65 13.58 -6.54 10.92
N ARG A 66 14.36 -6.33 9.87
CA ARG A 66 15.27 -5.19 9.80
C ARG A 66 14.46 -3.96 9.42
N VAL A 67 14.48 -2.92 10.25
CA VAL A 67 13.70 -1.70 10.01
C VAL A 67 14.61 -0.52 9.67
N TYR A 68 14.35 0.08 8.51
CA TYR A 68 14.91 1.35 8.09
C TYR A 68 13.86 2.45 8.16
N VAL A 69 14.27 3.63 8.61
CA VAL A 69 13.43 4.83 8.60
C VAL A 69 14.08 5.83 7.66
N VAL A 70 13.36 6.19 6.59
CA VAL A 70 13.79 7.22 5.64
C VAL A 70 13.34 8.57 6.20
N PRO A 71 14.28 9.49 6.50
CA PRO A 71 13.93 10.81 7.03
C PRO A 71 13.25 11.69 5.99
N GLU A 72 12.50 12.69 6.45
CA GLU A 72 11.85 13.69 5.60
C GLU A 72 12.90 14.60 4.93
N ALA A 73 12.97 14.58 3.60
CA ALA A 73 13.92 15.40 2.83
C ALA A 73 13.76 16.92 3.09
N SER A 74 12.53 17.40 3.24
CA SER A 74 12.26 18.82 3.53
C SER A 74 12.88 19.25 4.86
N THR A 75 12.71 18.45 5.92
CA THR A 75 13.29 18.72 7.23
C THR A 75 14.82 18.69 7.20
N LEU A 76 15.42 17.78 6.43
CA LEU A 76 16.88 17.74 6.24
C LEU A 76 17.42 19.01 5.57
N LEU A 77 16.77 19.48 4.51
CA LEU A 77 17.19 20.70 3.81
C LEU A 77 17.01 21.96 4.67
N GLN A 78 15.89 22.06 5.39
CA GLN A 78 15.63 23.19 6.29
C GLN A 78 16.62 23.23 7.46
N THR A 79 16.94 22.07 8.04
CA THR A 79 17.97 21.98 9.11
C THR A 79 19.36 22.38 8.58
N GLY A 80 19.61 22.19 7.28
CA GLY A 80 20.81 22.66 6.58
C GLY A 80 20.79 24.15 6.20
N GLY A 81 19.74 24.90 6.55
CA GLY A 81 19.61 26.34 6.30
C GLY A 81 18.87 26.70 5.02
N ALA A 82 18.26 25.74 4.31
CA ALA A 82 17.47 26.02 3.12
C ALA A 82 16.00 26.30 3.50
N PHE A 83 15.68 27.57 3.75
CA PHE A 83 14.33 28.00 4.12
C PHE A 83 13.53 28.49 2.91
N PHE A 84 12.24 28.14 2.89
CA PHE A 84 11.32 28.58 1.84
C PHE A 84 11.10 30.09 1.82
N LEU A 85 11.23 30.76 2.96
CA LEU A 85 11.04 32.21 3.12
C LEU A 85 12.09 33.04 2.39
N ASP A 86 13.27 32.45 2.13
CA ASP A 86 14.39 33.12 1.49
C ASP A 86 14.36 33.02 -0.04
N LEU A 87 13.35 32.33 -0.60
CA LEU A 87 13.26 32.04 -2.03
C LEU A 87 12.36 33.03 -2.77
N LYS A 88 12.79 33.39 -3.99
CA LYS A 88 11.92 34.11 -4.94
C LYS A 88 10.95 33.12 -5.57
N GLU A 89 9.81 33.61 -6.04
CA GLU A 89 8.75 32.80 -6.65
C GLU A 89 9.26 31.89 -7.78
N LYS A 90 10.18 32.40 -8.61
CA LYS A 90 10.86 31.64 -9.67
C LYS A 90 11.72 30.47 -9.19
N ASP A 91 12.22 30.52 -7.96
CA ASP A 91 13.14 29.53 -7.39
C ASP A 91 12.39 28.44 -6.58
N ILE A 92 11.10 28.66 -6.31
CA ILE A 92 10.23 27.73 -5.56
C ILE A 92 10.11 26.38 -6.28
N LEU A 93 9.94 26.38 -7.61
CA LEU A 93 9.80 25.14 -8.37
C LEU A 93 11.06 24.27 -8.27
N ASN A 94 12.24 24.88 -8.43
CA ASN A 94 13.51 24.18 -8.27
C ASN A 94 13.69 23.66 -6.84
N PHE A 95 13.28 24.43 -5.82
CA PHE A 95 13.34 23.97 -4.43
C PHE A 95 12.47 22.74 -4.18
N GLN A 96 11.25 22.72 -4.72
CA GLN A 96 10.37 21.54 -4.66
C GLN A 96 10.99 20.33 -5.40
N TRP A 97 11.64 20.57 -6.54
CA TRP A 97 12.42 19.53 -7.24
C TRP A 97 13.55 18.99 -6.37
N GLN A 98 14.34 19.85 -5.71
CA GLN A 98 15.44 19.37 -4.84
C GLN A 98 14.93 18.53 -3.67
N ILE A 99 13.78 18.90 -3.06
CA ILE A 99 13.13 18.07 -2.03
C ILE A 99 12.75 16.71 -2.60
N LEU A 100 12.08 16.69 -3.76
CA LEU A 100 11.63 15.45 -4.39
C LEU A 100 12.80 14.53 -4.79
N ASN A 101 13.82 15.08 -5.44
CA ASN A 101 15.00 14.35 -5.87
C ASN A 101 15.80 13.78 -4.68
N LEU A 102 15.93 14.56 -3.60
CA LEU A 102 16.56 14.07 -2.36
C LEU A 102 15.73 12.95 -1.73
N GLN A 103 14.40 13.09 -1.68
CA GLN A 103 13.52 12.05 -1.14
C GLN A 103 13.65 10.74 -1.93
N ILE A 104 13.66 10.81 -3.27
CA ILE A 104 13.88 9.65 -4.14
C ILE A 104 15.23 8.99 -3.83
N SER A 105 16.28 9.81 -3.76
CA SER A 105 17.66 9.33 -3.52
C SER A 105 17.82 8.64 -2.16
N LEU A 106 17.21 9.21 -1.11
CA LEU A 106 17.20 8.61 0.23
C LEU A 106 16.47 7.27 0.21
N GLU A 107 15.26 7.24 -0.36
CA GLU A 107 14.48 6.01 -0.46
C GLU A 107 15.20 4.90 -1.23
N ASP A 108 15.85 5.22 -2.35
CA ASP A 108 16.57 4.24 -3.18
C ASP A 108 17.81 3.72 -2.46
N SER A 109 18.51 4.60 -1.72
CA SER A 109 19.65 4.20 -0.89
C SER A 109 19.24 3.20 0.20
N PHE A 110 18.18 3.50 0.95
CA PHE A 110 17.67 2.58 1.97
C PHE A 110 17.10 1.29 1.38
N TYR A 111 16.50 1.36 0.19
CA TYR A 111 16.03 0.17 -0.51
C TYR A 111 17.20 -0.74 -0.92
N SER A 112 18.27 -0.19 -1.48
CA SER A 112 19.49 -0.93 -1.81
C SER A 112 20.09 -1.60 -0.57
N LEU A 113 20.19 -0.88 0.55
CA LEU A 113 20.66 -1.45 1.83
C LEU A 113 19.74 -2.55 2.38
N ALA A 114 18.44 -2.50 2.06
CA ALA A 114 17.51 -3.56 2.43
C ALA A 114 17.69 -4.82 1.57
N GLN A 115 18.02 -4.68 0.29
CA GLN A 115 18.34 -5.81 -0.61
C GLN A 115 19.57 -6.58 -0.12
N ASP A 116 20.60 -5.88 0.35
CA ASP A 116 21.84 -6.48 0.86
C ASP A 116 21.67 -7.15 2.24
N SER A 117 20.55 -6.92 2.91
CA SER A 117 20.38 -7.36 4.31
C SER A 117 20.19 -8.86 4.48
N GLY A 118 19.72 -9.56 3.45
CA GLY A 118 19.33 -10.98 3.51
C GLY A 118 18.20 -11.31 4.52
N LYS A 119 17.55 -10.30 5.11
CA LYS A 119 16.49 -10.45 6.13
C LYS A 119 15.21 -9.75 5.68
N PRO A 120 14.02 -10.19 6.15
CA PRO A 120 12.79 -9.44 5.95
C PRO A 120 12.97 -7.99 6.42
N CYS A 121 12.68 -7.05 5.54
CA CYS A 121 12.91 -5.62 5.80
C CYS A 121 11.60 -4.84 5.78
N VAL A 122 11.50 -3.87 6.67
CA VAL A 122 10.49 -2.80 6.58
C VAL A 122 11.21 -1.48 6.41
N ILE A 123 10.84 -0.72 5.39
CA ILE A 123 11.31 0.64 5.13
C ILE A 123 10.12 1.56 5.40
N LEU A 124 10.27 2.44 6.39
CA LEU A 124 9.25 3.42 6.77
C LEU A 124 9.70 4.81 6.32
N CYS A 125 8.99 5.42 5.38
CA CYS A 125 9.29 6.78 4.92
C CYS A 125 8.50 7.81 5.74
N ASP A 126 9.20 8.76 6.35
CA ASP A 126 8.59 9.98 6.89
C ASP A 126 8.31 10.93 5.71
N ARG A 127 7.04 10.93 5.27
CA ARG A 127 6.59 11.44 3.95
C ARG A 127 7.14 10.68 2.76
N GLY A 128 6.45 10.81 1.63
CA GLY A 128 6.82 10.16 0.37
C GLY A 128 6.80 11.15 -0.78
N VAL A 129 7.20 10.67 -1.96
CA VAL A 129 7.44 11.50 -3.14
C VAL A 129 6.21 12.26 -3.64
N MET A 130 4.99 11.78 -3.35
CA MET A 130 3.77 12.49 -3.73
C MET A 130 3.39 13.62 -2.77
N ASP A 131 3.90 13.64 -1.53
CA ASP A 131 3.55 14.66 -0.52
C ASP A 131 3.90 16.08 -0.99
N GLY A 132 4.97 16.25 -1.77
CA GLY A 132 5.39 17.54 -2.31
C GLY A 132 4.31 18.20 -3.18
N SER A 133 3.48 17.42 -3.88
CA SER A 133 2.39 17.94 -4.71
C SER A 133 1.33 18.73 -3.92
N ALA A 134 1.22 18.50 -2.60
CA ALA A 134 0.30 19.26 -1.75
C ALA A 134 0.70 20.74 -1.56
N TYR A 135 1.95 21.07 -1.89
CA TYR A 135 2.55 22.40 -1.71
C TYR A 135 2.71 23.20 -3.01
N MET A 136 2.16 22.69 -4.12
CA MET A 136 2.17 23.36 -5.43
C MET A 136 0.82 23.24 -6.12
N THR A 137 0.61 23.99 -7.21
CA THR A 137 -0.60 23.84 -8.02
C THR A 137 -0.51 22.56 -8.88
N PRO A 138 -1.65 21.99 -9.35
CA PRO A 138 -1.63 20.86 -10.26
C PRO A 138 -0.78 21.11 -11.51
N GLU A 139 -0.83 22.32 -12.07
CA GLU A 139 -0.06 22.69 -13.27
C GLU A 139 1.44 22.69 -12.99
N GLN A 140 1.87 23.22 -11.84
CA GLN A 140 3.27 23.18 -11.41
C GLN A 140 3.76 21.75 -11.18
N TRP A 141 2.91 20.87 -10.66
CA TRP A 141 3.25 19.46 -10.46
C TRP A 141 3.41 18.71 -11.78
N GLU A 142 2.53 18.95 -12.76
CA GLU A 142 2.67 18.37 -14.10
C GLU A 142 3.93 18.88 -14.83
N ASP A 143 4.21 20.19 -14.75
CA ASP A 143 5.41 20.79 -15.33
C ASP A 143 6.69 20.22 -14.71
N LEU A 144 6.75 20.12 -13.38
CA LEU A 144 7.90 19.53 -12.67
C LEU A 144 8.12 18.07 -13.08
N LYS A 145 7.05 17.26 -13.17
CA LYS A 145 7.15 15.87 -13.63
C LYS A 145 7.66 15.78 -15.06
N LEU A 146 7.15 16.62 -15.97
CA LEU A 146 7.56 16.63 -17.37
C LEU A 146 9.03 17.04 -17.53
N GLN A 147 9.49 18.05 -16.80
CA GLN A 147 10.88 18.53 -16.83
C GLN A 147 11.89 17.48 -16.37
N HIS A 148 11.49 16.57 -15.50
CA HIS A 148 12.36 15.56 -14.88
C HIS A 148 12.05 14.12 -15.28
N ASP A 149 11.28 13.93 -16.35
CA ASP A 149 10.89 12.61 -16.89
C ASP A 149 10.29 11.68 -15.83
N LEU A 150 9.41 12.24 -15.00
CA LEU A 150 8.71 11.52 -13.94
C LEU A 150 7.28 11.23 -14.36
N ASP A 151 6.75 10.11 -13.88
CA ASP A 151 5.36 9.76 -14.06
C ASP A 151 4.66 9.39 -12.73
N THR A 152 3.36 9.69 -12.67
CA THR A 152 2.55 9.47 -11.46
C THR A 152 2.50 8.00 -11.05
N VAL A 153 2.54 7.05 -12.00
CA VAL A 153 2.44 5.62 -11.72
C VAL A 153 3.71 5.14 -11.03
N THR A 154 4.87 5.54 -11.52
CA THR A 154 6.15 5.24 -10.87
C THR A 154 6.18 5.85 -9.48
N LEU A 155 5.93 7.15 -9.34
CA LEU A 155 6.00 7.85 -8.06
C LEU A 155 5.01 7.31 -7.02
N ARG A 156 3.75 7.07 -7.41
CA ARG A 156 2.68 6.66 -6.50
C ARG A 156 2.61 5.15 -6.32
N ASP A 157 2.54 4.37 -7.40
CA ASP A 157 2.11 2.96 -7.38
C ASP A 157 3.27 1.95 -7.27
N THR A 158 4.44 2.27 -7.84
CA THR A 158 5.55 1.31 -7.90
C THR A 158 6.49 1.43 -6.71
N ARG A 159 6.58 2.60 -6.07
CA ARG A 159 7.55 2.81 -4.98
C ARG A 159 7.07 2.23 -3.66
N TYR A 160 5.77 2.24 -3.35
CA TYR A 160 5.27 1.87 -2.02
C TYR A 160 4.33 0.67 -2.08
N ILE A 161 4.33 -0.15 -1.02
CA ILE A 161 3.36 -1.24 -0.86
C ILE A 161 2.04 -0.72 -0.28
N ALA A 162 2.12 0.28 0.60
CA ALA A 162 0.96 0.94 1.19
C ALA A 162 1.31 2.37 1.61
N ILE A 163 0.27 3.21 1.59
CA ILE A 163 0.31 4.59 2.06
C ILE A 163 -0.52 4.64 3.34
N PHE A 164 0.08 5.14 4.41
CA PHE A 164 -0.59 5.36 5.69
C PHE A 164 -0.79 6.85 5.91
N HIS A 165 -1.99 7.34 5.60
CA HIS A 165 -2.39 8.73 5.86
C HIS A 165 -2.91 8.85 7.28
N LEU A 166 -2.18 9.58 8.12
CA LEU A 166 -2.62 9.92 9.46
C LEU A 166 -3.32 11.28 9.39
N VAL A 167 -4.62 11.32 9.67
CA VAL A 167 -5.38 12.57 9.70
C VAL A 167 -4.84 13.48 10.80
N THR A 168 -4.57 14.75 10.48
CA THR A 168 -4.12 15.77 11.43
C THR A 168 -5.03 15.85 12.67
N ALA A 169 -4.45 16.10 13.86
CA ALA A 169 -5.24 16.38 15.06
C ALA A 169 -6.18 17.59 14.89
N ALA A 170 -5.88 18.52 13.97
CA ALA A 170 -6.78 19.63 13.64
C ALA A 170 -8.14 19.16 13.08
N ASP A 171 -8.28 17.91 12.64
CA ASP A 171 -9.53 17.32 12.15
C ASP A 171 -10.04 16.22 13.09
N GLY A 172 -11.10 16.51 13.84
CA GLY A 172 -11.72 15.56 14.78
C GLY A 172 -11.07 15.47 16.16
N ALA A 173 -9.91 16.10 16.40
CA ALA A 173 -9.20 16.07 17.67
C ALA A 173 -8.58 17.43 18.06
N GLU A 174 -9.27 18.54 17.73
CA GLU A 174 -8.74 19.91 17.82
C GLU A 174 -8.18 20.28 19.19
N LYS A 175 -8.72 19.68 20.26
CA LYS A 175 -8.24 19.84 21.65
C LYS A 175 -6.77 19.44 21.84
N PHE A 176 -6.24 18.58 20.98
CA PHE A 176 -4.85 18.09 21.01
C PHE A 176 -3.96 18.78 19.96
N TYR A 177 -4.52 19.69 19.16
CA TYR A 177 -3.75 20.51 18.23
C TYR A 177 -3.23 21.75 18.98
N SER A 178 -2.10 21.59 19.69
CA SER A 178 -1.42 22.73 20.33
C SER A 178 -0.29 23.26 19.45
N LEU A 179 -0.24 24.60 19.33
CA LEU A 179 0.84 25.34 18.67
C LEU A 179 2.07 25.49 19.58
N GLU A 180 1.94 25.15 20.87
CA GLU A 180 2.93 25.44 21.91
C GLU A 180 4.19 24.57 21.82
N ASN A 181 4.13 23.39 21.19
CA ASN A 181 5.19 22.40 21.33
C ASN A 181 6.25 22.37 20.21
N ASN A 182 6.13 23.17 19.14
CA ASN A 182 7.15 23.23 18.09
C ASN A 182 7.16 24.63 17.45
N GLY A 183 8.13 25.48 17.81
CA GLY A 183 8.33 26.84 17.29
C GLY A 183 8.63 26.97 15.78
N ILE A 184 8.23 25.98 14.99
CA ILE A 184 8.33 25.89 13.53
C ILE A 184 6.93 25.86 12.88
N ARG A 185 5.86 25.64 13.67
CA ARG A 185 4.48 25.49 13.17
C ARG A 185 3.76 26.83 13.17
N ILE A 186 3.32 27.26 11.99
CA ILE A 186 2.75 28.59 11.74
C ILE A 186 1.27 28.46 11.30
N GLU A 187 0.83 27.24 10.98
CA GLU A 187 -0.47 27.00 10.34
C GLU A 187 -1.64 26.99 11.32
N SER A 188 -2.71 27.70 10.97
CA SER A 188 -4.00 27.64 11.69
C SER A 188 -4.65 26.25 11.58
N ILE A 189 -5.67 25.98 12.41
CA ILE A 189 -6.43 24.72 12.37
C ILE A 189 -7.02 24.47 10.97
N GLU A 190 -7.58 25.50 10.34
CA GLU A 190 -8.16 25.43 8.99
C GLU A 190 -7.09 25.18 7.93
N GLN A 191 -5.92 25.83 8.05
CA GLN A 191 -4.80 25.62 7.15
C GLN A 191 -4.24 24.19 7.29
N ALA A 192 -4.10 23.68 8.51
CA ALA A 192 -3.69 22.31 8.77
C ALA A 192 -4.66 21.28 8.18
N LYS A 193 -5.97 21.50 8.33
CA LYS A 193 -7.04 20.71 7.68
C LYS A 193 -6.92 20.72 6.16
N ALA A 194 -6.73 21.90 5.56
CA ALA A 194 -6.61 22.04 4.11
C ALA A 194 -5.35 21.36 3.56
N ILE A 195 -4.22 21.49 4.26
CA ILE A 195 -2.96 20.81 3.91
C ILE A 195 -3.11 19.30 4.06
N ASP A 196 -3.72 18.80 5.14
CA ASP A 196 -3.98 17.37 5.35
C ASP A 196 -4.83 16.79 4.22
N ALA A 197 -5.92 17.47 3.86
CA ALA A 197 -6.79 17.05 2.77
C ALA A 197 -6.09 17.07 1.40
N ARG A 198 -5.24 18.07 1.11
CA ARG A 198 -4.41 18.09 -0.12
C ARG A 198 -3.41 16.93 -0.12
N THR A 199 -2.74 16.70 1.00
CA THR A 199 -1.77 15.62 1.18
C THR A 199 -2.41 14.26 0.97
N CYS A 200 -3.60 14.02 1.55
CA CYS A 200 -4.35 12.77 1.35
C CYS A 200 -4.73 12.58 -0.12
N ARG A 201 -5.19 13.66 -0.77
CA ARG A 201 -5.61 13.65 -2.18
C ARG A 201 -4.46 13.29 -3.14
N ALA A 202 -3.24 13.71 -2.84
CA ALA A 202 -2.05 13.38 -3.64
C ALA A 202 -1.82 11.86 -3.79
N TRP A 203 -2.34 11.06 -2.85
CA TRP A 203 -2.22 9.60 -2.85
C TRP A 203 -3.47 8.88 -3.36
N ILE A 204 -4.52 9.61 -3.77
CA ILE A 204 -5.68 8.98 -4.41
C ILE A 204 -5.19 8.22 -5.63
N GLY A 205 -5.76 7.03 -5.78
CA GLY A 205 -5.36 6.10 -6.81
C GLY A 205 -4.29 5.11 -6.37
N HIS A 206 -3.62 5.22 -5.21
CA HIS A 206 -2.82 4.09 -4.72
C HIS A 206 -3.74 2.92 -4.31
N PRO A 207 -3.45 1.64 -4.66
CA PRO A 207 -4.40 0.53 -4.41
C PRO A 207 -4.51 0.15 -2.92
N LYS A 208 -3.58 0.67 -2.11
CA LYS A 208 -3.45 0.43 -0.68
C LYS A 208 -3.21 1.74 0.06
N LEU A 209 -4.12 2.69 -0.11
CA LEU A 209 -4.20 3.90 0.71
C LEU A 209 -5.07 3.60 1.92
N TYR A 210 -4.50 3.73 3.12
CA TYR A 210 -5.20 3.61 4.38
C TYR A 210 -5.22 4.96 5.07
N VAL A 211 -6.42 5.42 5.42
CA VAL A 211 -6.64 6.69 6.12
C VAL A 211 -6.97 6.35 7.56
N PHE A 212 -6.21 6.90 8.51
CA PHE A 212 -6.43 6.76 9.94
C PHE A 212 -6.94 8.09 10.49
N ASP A 213 -8.25 8.15 10.71
CA ASP A 213 -8.95 9.29 11.29
C ASP A 213 -8.80 9.36 12.82
N ASN A 214 -9.35 10.42 13.42
CA ASN A 214 -9.32 10.64 14.87
C ASN A 214 -10.64 10.26 15.56
N SER A 215 -11.38 9.29 14.99
CA SER A 215 -12.63 8.77 15.58
C SER A 215 -12.39 8.04 16.92
N THR A 216 -11.18 7.54 17.13
CA THR A 216 -10.74 6.81 18.34
C THR A 216 -9.78 7.66 19.17
N THR A 217 -9.38 7.15 20.34
CA THR A 217 -8.22 7.69 21.06
C THR A 217 -6.95 7.61 20.19
N PHE A 218 -5.92 8.40 20.55
CA PHE A 218 -4.62 8.32 19.89
C PHE A 218 -4.05 6.90 19.91
N GLU A 219 -4.17 6.19 21.04
CA GLU A 219 -3.78 4.79 21.16
C GLU A 219 -4.56 3.88 20.19
N GLY A 220 -5.88 4.04 20.10
CA GLY A 220 -6.71 3.28 19.17
C GLY A 220 -6.31 3.53 17.71
N LYS A 221 -5.96 4.78 17.36
CA LYS A 221 -5.45 5.13 16.02
C LYS A 221 -4.12 4.44 15.73
N MET A 222 -3.20 4.43 16.70
CA MET A 222 -1.91 3.74 16.58
C MET A 222 -2.07 2.23 16.46
N GLN A 223 -2.99 1.64 17.23
CA GLN A 223 -3.28 0.20 17.17
C GLN A 223 -3.80 -0.19 15.77
N ARG A 224 -4.76 0.56 15.23
CA ARG A 224 -5.26 0.37 13.85
C ARG A 224 -4.14 0.45 12.81
N LEU A 225 -3.20 1.38 12.97
CA LEU A 225 -2.03 1.52 12.10
C LEU A 225 -1.12 0.28 12.17
N VAL A 226 -0.75 -0.15 13.38
CA VAL A 226 0.10 -1.32 13.61
C VAL A 226 -0.55 -2.58 13.06
N ASP A 227 -1.84 -2.79 13.34
CA ASP A 227 -2.58 -3.95 12.85
C ASP A 227 -2.66 -3.99 11.32
N THR A 228 -2.84 -2.82 10.70
CA THR A 228 -2.83 -2.70 9.24
C THR A 228 -1.46 -3.03 8.66
N ALA A 229 -0.38 -2.46 9.22
CA ALA A 229 0.98 -2.71 8.76
C ALA A 229 1.41 -4.17 8.97
N ALA A 230 1.08 -4.74 10.12
CA ALA A 230 1.35 -6.13 10.46
C ALA A 230 0.63 -7.10 9.50
N GLY A 231 -0.66 -6.87 9.23
CA GLY A 231 -1.42 -7.66 8.27
C GLY A 231 -0.91 -7.56 6.83
N LEU A 232 -0.27 -6.44 6.45
CA LEU A 232 0.41 -6.28 5.15
C LEU A 232 1.74 -7.03 5.08
N CYS A 233 2.41 -7.22 6.20
CA CYS A 233 3.64 -7.99 6.32
C CYS A 233 3.41 -9.48 6.59
N GLY A 234 2.15 -9.92 6.69
CA GLY A 234 1.80 -11.32 6.94
C GLY A 234 1.90 -11.75 8.39
N ILE A 235 1.93 -10.79 9.33
CA ILE A 235 1.87 -11.05 10.76
C ILE A 235 0.38 -11.16 11.14
N PRO A 236 -0.04 -12.22 11.85
CA PRO A 236 -1.43 -12.38 12.28
C PRO A 236 -1.89 -11.21 13.17
N THR A 237 -3.07 -10.65 12.88
CA THR A 237 -3.69 -9.55 13.64
C THR A 237 -5.17 -9.81 13.84
N THR A 238 -5.76 -9.18 14.87
CA THR A 238 -7.12 -9.46 15.34
C THR A 238 -8.23 -8.64 14.67
N VAL A 239 -7.93 -7.67 13.80
CA VAL A 239 -8.96 -6.76 13.25
C VAL A 239 -8.79 -6.50 11.75
N ARG A 240 -9.86 -6.75 10.96
CA ARG A 240 -10.00 -6.27 9.57
C ARG A 240 -11.43 -5.77 9.33
N ALA A 241 -11.61 -4.46 9.19
CA ALA A 241 -12.79 -3.86 8.56
C ALA A 241 -12.52 -3.62 7.06
N SER A 242 -12.48 -4.69 6.27
CA SER A 242 -12.63 -4.59 4.81
C SER A 242 -13.95 -5.22 4.43
N ARG A 243 -14.80 -4.45 3.74
CA ARG A 243 -16.13 -4.88 3.31
C ARG A 243 -16.23 -4.84 1.80
N LYS A 244 -17.08 -5.72 1.26
CA LYS A 244 -17.35 -5.81 -0.16
C LYS A 244 -18.85 -5.74 -0.38
N TYR A 245 -19.27 -4.98 -1.37
CA TYR A 245 -20.68 -4.84 -1.73
C TYR A 245 -20.83 -5.10 -3.23
N LEU A 246 -21.89 -5.80 -3.59
CA LEU A 246 -22.30 -5.94 -4.98
C LEU A 246 -23.10 -4.70 -5.37
N LEU A 247 -22.71 -4.03 -6.46
CA LEU A 247 -23.46 -2.90 -6.99
C LEU A 247 -24.42 -3.39 -8.08
N THR A 248 -25.64 -2.84 -8.08
CA THR A 248 -26.65 -3.18 -9.09
C THR A 248 -26.22 -2.73 -10.49
N ASN A 249 -25.58 -1.57 -10.58
CA ASN A 249 -25.11 -0.97 -11.83
C ASN A 249 -23.73 -0.34 -11.63
N THR A 250 -22.98 -0.24 -12.73
CA THR A 250 -21.75 0.56 -12.77
C THR A 250 -22.11 2.05 -12.75
N PRO A 251 -21.58 2.87 -11.84
CA PRO A 251 -21.87 4.30 -11.82
C PRO A 251 -21.36 4.96 -13.11
N VAL A 252 -22.20 5.79 -13.72
CA VAL A 252 -21.89 6.51 -14.96
C VAL A 252 -20.93 7.68 -14.70
N GLU A 253 -21.06 8.34 -13.54
CA GLU A 253 -20.23 9.47 -13.15
C GLU A 253 -19.98 9.45 -11.64
N ILE A 254 -18.75 9.79 -11.22
CA ILE A 254 -18.39 9.95 -9.81
C ILE A 254 -18.27 11.47 -9.54
N PRO A 255 -19.09 12.05 -8.65
CA PRO A 255 -19.22 13.51 -8.48
C PRO A 255 -18.02 14.18 -7.77
N PHE A 256 -16.95 13.43 -7.52
CA PHE A 256 -15.76 13.87 -6.80
C PHE A 256 -14.50 13.42 -7.54
N HIS A 257 -13.35 13.93 -7.11
CA HIS A 257 -12.07 13.48 -7.61
C HIS A 257 -11.90 11.97 -7.43
N HIS A 258 -11.65 11.28 -8.54
CA HIS A 258 -11.44 9.85 -8.61
C HIS A 258 -10.36 9.52 -9.62
N GLU A 259 -9.80 8.33 -9.49
CA GLU A 259 -8.73 7.83 -10.33
C GLU A 259 -9.11 6.49 -10.94
N ASP A 260 -8.97 6.40 -12.27
CA ASP A 260 -9.33 5.23 -13.06
C ASP A 260 -8.12 4.40 -13.45
N PHE A 261 -8.30 3.07 -13.45
CA PHE A 261 -7.25 2.11 -13.72
C PHE A 261 -7.78 0.93 -14.53
N GLU A 262 -6.91 0.38 -15.36
CA GLU A 262 -7.08 -0.96 -15.91
C GLU A 262 -6.20 -1.94 -15.13
N VAL A 263 -6.77 -3.07 -14.72
CA VAL A 263 -6.06 -4.08 -13.93
C VAL A 263 -6.22 -5.44 -14.56
N GLU A 264 -5.10 -6.06 -14.89
CA GLU A 264 -5.00 -7.44 -15.30
C GLU A 264 -4.41 -8.29 -14.17
N LYS A 265 -5.00 -9.45 -13.89
CA LYS A 265 -4.46 -10.46 -12.97
C LYS A 265 -4.26 -11.78 -13.67
N VAL A 266 -3.08 -12.35 -13.49
CA VAL A 266 -2.68 -13.65 -14.03
C VAL A 266 -2.24 -14.55 -12.87
N TYR A 267 -2.99 -15.62 -12.65
CA TYR A 267 -2.63 -16.63 -11.65
C TYR A 267 -1.50 -17.51 -12.16
N LEU A 268 -0.58 -17.85 -11.28
CA LEU A 268 0.59 -18.66 -11.58
C LEU A 268 0.39 -20.10 -11.11
N LYS A 269 1.05 -21.04 -11.80
CA LYS A 269 1.13 -22.44 -11.37
C LYS A 269 1.69 -22.50 -9.94
N PRO A 270 1.09 -23.31 -9.06
CA PRO A 270 1.65 -23.57 -7.74
C PRO A 270 3.10 -24.05 -7.88
N GLU A 271 4.02 -23.49 -7.08
CA GLU A 271 5.33 -24.12 -6.90
C GLU A 271 5.13 -25.44 -6.18
N ALA A 272 5.85 -26.48 -6.63
CA ALA A 272 5.61 -27.87 -6.24
C ALA A 272 5.80 -28.11 -4.73
N ALA A 273 4.77 -27.84 -3.94
CA ALA A 273 4.59 -28.37 -2.61
C ALA A 273 3.26 -29.15 -2.61
N LYS A 274 3.38 -30.47 -2.51
CA LYS A 274 2.23 -31.36 -2.31
C LYS A 274 1.48 -30.86 -1.07
N THR A 275 0.19 -30.53 -1.25
CA THR A 275 -0.85 -30.27 -0.22
C THR A 275 -1.11 -28.84 0.30
N SER A 276 -0.42 -27.76 -0.12
CA SER A 276 -0.80 -26.42 0.36
C SER A 276 -1.90 -25.77 -0.49
N LYS A 277 -2.88 -25.10 0.15
CA LYS A 277 -3.90 -24.26 -0.51
C LYS A 277 -3.31 -22.98 -1.10
N ASP A 278 -1.99 -22.84 -1.11
CA ASP A 278 -1.30 -21.61 -1.46
C ASP A 278 -1.43 -21.32 -2.95
N TYR A 279 -1.46 -20.04 -3.27
CA TYR A 279 -1.47 -19.62 -4.67
C TYR A 279 -0.75 -18.29 -4.82
N SER A 280 -0.24 -18.06 -6.02
CA SER A 280 0.38 -16.79 -6.38
C SER A 280 -0.25 -16.24 -7.65
N PHE A 281 -0.30 -14.91 -7.74
CA PHE A 281 -0.69 -14.22 -8.95
C PHE A 281 0.18 -12.99 -9.16
N VAL A 282 0.38 -12.64 -10.43
CA VAL A 282 0.93 -11.36 -10.83
C VAL A 282 -0.20 -10.45 -11.30
N ARG A 283 -0.03 -9.16 -11.07
CA ARG A 283 -0.95 -8.11 -11.52
C ARG A 283 -0.20 -7.09 -12.35
N CYS A 284 -0.82 -6.65 -13.43
CA CYS A 284 -0.47 -5.42 -14.14
C CYS A 284 -1.59 -4.42 -13.85
N ARG A 285 -1.22 -3.21 -13.43
CA ARG A 285 -2.14 -2.11 -13.22
C ARG A 285 -1.67 -0.95 -14.09
N SER A 286 -2.47 -0.53 -15.05
CA SER A 286 -2.14 0.59 -15.93
C SER A 286 -3.00 1.80 -15.60
N GLN A 287 -2.35 2.97 -15.66
CA GLN A 287 -3.00 4.27 -15.64
C GLN A 287 -2.36 5.13 -16.72
N TYR A 288 -3.17 5.80 -17.54
CA TYR A 288 -2.69 6.64 -18.66
C TYR A 288 -1.72 5.90 -19.60
N GLY A 289 -1.91 4.59 -19.78
CA GLY A 289 -1.02 3.73 -20.58
C GLY A 289 0.28 3.30 -19.89
N ILE A 290 0.57 3.76 -18.68
CA ILE A 290 1.79 3.43 -17.93
C ILE A 290 1.50 2.26 -16.96
N PRO A 291 2.22 1.14 -17.05
CA PRO A 291 1.97 -0.05 -16.23
C PRO A 291 2.82 -0.11 -14.95
N ALA A 292 2.18 -0.49 -13.83
CA ALA A 292 2.80 -0.93 -12.60
C ALA A 292 2.56 -2.43 -12.37
N TYR A 293 3.61 -3.15 -11.97
CA TYR A 293 3.55 -4.60 -11.78
C TYR A 293 3.71 -5.00 -10.32
N GLY A 294 2.96 -6.02 -9.91
CA GLY A 294 3.10 -6.58 -8.57
C GLY A 294 2.83 -8.06 -8.53
N MET A 295 3.37 -8.72 -7.52
CA MET A 295 3.09 -10.12 -7.19
C MET A 295 2.40 -10.19 -5.83
N THR A 296 1.48 -11.12 -5.70
CA THR A 296 0.90 -11.49 -4.42
C THR A 296 0.92 -13.00 -4.27
N THR A 297 1.49 -13.46 -3.16
CA THR A 297 1.52 -14.87 -2.76
C THR A 297 0.66 -15.01 -1.51
N VAL A 298 -0.33 -15.87 -1.58
CA VAL A 298 -1.22 -16.19 -0.46
C VAL A 298 -0.77 -17.52 0.12
N ARG A 299 -0.37 -17.50 1.40
CA ARG A 299 0.04 -18.67 2.17
C ARG A 299 -0.95 -18.97 3.29
N TYR A 300 -1.41 -20.21 3.38
CA TYR A 300 -2.26 -20.65 4.48
C TYR A 300 -1.40 -21.23 5.60
N LEU A 301 -1.53 -20.69 6.80
CA LEU A 301 -0.86 -21.18 8.00
C LEU A 301 -1.55 -22.47 8.49
N ASN A 302 -0.87 -23.25 9.32
CA ASN A 302 -1.44 -24.46 9.94
C ASN A 302 -2.66 -24.14 10.81
N THR A 303 -2.81 -22.90 11.26
CA THR A 303 -3.99 -22.39 12.00
C THR A 303 -5.22 -22.19 11.10
N GLY A 304 -5.07 -22.28 9.78
CA GLY A 304 -6.11 -22.00 8.79
C GLY A 304 -6.10 -20.55 8.26
N ASP A 305 -5.34 -19.65 8.89
CA ASP A 305 -5.26 -18.24 8.51
C ASP A 305 -4.49 -18.02 7.21
N ALA A 306 -4.92 -17.06 6.39
CA ALA A 306 -4.25 -16.69 5.15
C ALA A 306 -3.34 -15.46 5.31
N VAL A 307 -2.06 -15.64 4.99
CA VAL A 307 -1.02 -14.60 4.93
C VAL A 307 -0.82 -14.15 3.49
N HIS A 308 -0.89 -12.84 3.25
CA HIS A 308 -0.69 -12.25 1.92
C HIS A 308 0.66 -11.55 1.83
N LEU A 309 1.60 -12.15 1.11
CA LEU A 309 2.91 -11.57 0.84
C LEU A 309 2.86 -10.81 -0.48
N LYS A 310 3.33 -9.57 -0.48
CA LYS A 310 3.25 -8.67 -1.63
C LYS A 310 4.63 -8.16 -2.00
N ARG A 311 4.87 -8.05 -3.30
CA ARG A 311 6.12 -7.54 -3.86
C ARG A 311 5.83 -6.71 -5.11
N VAL A 312 6.54 -5.60 -5.28
CA VAL A 312 6.57 -4.85 -6.54
C VAL A 312 7.47 -5.59 -7.52
N LEU A 313 7.07 -5.68 -8.79
CA LEU A 313 7.86 -6.35 -9.83
C LEU A 313 8.37 -5.34 -10.85
N SER A 314 9.53 -5.64 -11.44
CA SER A 314 9.94 -5.04 -12.70
C SER A 314 9.14 -5.59 -13.90
N ALA A 315 9.13 -4.86 -15.01
CA ALA A 315 8.53 -5.31 -16.26
C ALA A 315 9.09 -6.66 -16.76
N ARG A 316 10.40 -6.89 -16.55
CA ARG A 316 11.08 -8.13 -16.91
C ARG A 316 10.60 -9.31 -16.06
N GLU A 317 10.50 -9.14 -14.74
CA GLU A 317 9.99 -10.17 -13.84
C GLU A 317 8.52 -10.51 -14.13
N TYR A 318 7.68 -9.50 -14.37
CA TYR A 318 6.28 -9.71 -14.73
C TYR A 318 6.16 -10.50 -16.04
N SER A 319 6.88 -10.07 -17.08
CA SER A 319 6.87 -10.74 -18.39
C SER A 319 7.34 -12.19 -18.29
N TYR A 320 8.37 -12.44 -17.50
CA TYR A 320 8.86 -13.79 -17.23
C TYR A 320 7.79 -14.66 -16.55
N ALA A 321 7.14 -14.13 -15.51
CA ALA A 321 6.09 -14.85 -14.77
C ALA A 321 4.87 -15.16 -15.65
N VAL A 322 4.38 -14.21 -16.43
CA VAL A 322 3.23 -14.43 -17.34
C VAL A 322 3.56 -15.46 -18.42
N ARG A 323 4.75 -15.40 -19.03
CA ARG A 323 5.12 -16.32 -20.12
C ARG A 323 5.39 -17.74 -19.66
N HIS A 324 6.07 -17.92 -18.53
CA HIS A 324 6.60 -19.24 -18.12
C HIS A 324 5.81 -19.87 -16.98
N ARG A 325 5.16 -19.07 -16.13
CA ARG A 325 4.53 -19.54 -14.90
C ARG A 325 3.01 -19.43 -14.88
N ARG A 326 2.36 -18.90 -15.91
CA ARG A 326 0.89 -18.81 -15.97
C ARG A 326 0.22 -20.17 -15.78
N ASP A 327 -0.82 -20.20 -14.94
CA ASP A 327 -1.68 -21.36 -14.73
C ASP A 327 -2.67 -21.51 -15.91
N PRO A 328 -2.60 -22.60 -16.70
CA PRO A 328 -3.49 -22.79 -17.85
C PRO A 328 -4.94 -23.10 -17.44
N ALA A 329 -5.18 -23.58 -16.21
CA ALA A 329 -6.52 -23.88 -15.69
C ALA A 329 -7.31 -22.63 -15.30
N ARG A 330 -6.69 -21.44 -15.44
CA ARG A 330 -7.29 -20.16 -15.04
C ARG A 330 -7.36 -19.15 -16.17
N ASN A 331 -8.45 -18.40 -16.18
CA ASN A 331 -8.66 -17.23 -17.02
C ASN A 331 -7.87 -16.04 -16.47
N VAL A 332 -7.44 -15.18 -17.39
CA VAL A 332 -6.91 -13.87 -17.05
C VAL A 332 -8.09 -13.00 -16.63
N ILE A 333 -7.96 -12.32 -15.50
CA ILE A 333 -8.99 -11.41 -15.02
C ILE A 333 -8.63 -9.99 -15.45
N LYS A 334 -9.50 -9.33 -16.21
CA LYS A 334 -9.35 -7.90 -16.53
C LYS A 334 -10.46 -7.10 -15.86
N GLN A 335 -10.07 -6.00 -15.23
CA GLN A 335 -10.98 -5.14 -14.47
C GLN A 335 -10.70 -3.68 -14.79
N GLN A 336 -11.75 -2.87 -14.83
CA GLN A 336 -11.63 -1.42 -14.65
C GLN A 336 -11.84 -1.11 -13.17
N ARG A 337 -11.00 -0.23 -12.61
CA ARG A 337 -11.11 0.18 -11.21
C ARG A 337 -11.21 1.68 -11.08
N MET A 338 -12.21 2.14 -10.33
CA MET A 338 -12.42 3.55 -10.01
C MET A 338 -12.16 3.74 -8.52
N CYS A 339 -11.19 4.57 -8.16
CA CYS A 339 -10.75 4.77 -6.79
C CYS A 339 -11.07 6.20 -6.34
N PHE A 340 -11.71 6.37 -5.18
CA PHE A 340 -12.03 7.70 -4.65
C PHE A 340 -12.05 7.70 -3.12
N LEU A 341 -12.01 8.90 -2.55
CA LEU A 341 -12.18 9.14 -1.12
C LEU A 341 -13.56 9.74 -0.85
N TYR A 342 -14.22 9.26 0.19
CA TYR A 342 -15.45 9.85 0.68
C TYR A 342 -15.49 9.78 2.20
N LYS A 343 -15.65 10.94 2.87
CA LYS A 343 -15.68 11.05 4.34
C LYS A 343 -14.52 10.29 5.02
N ASN A 344 -13.28 10.51 4.57
CA ASN A 344 -12.06 9.86 5.06
C ASN A 344 -12.02 8.32 4.94
N GLN A 345 -12.88 7.73 4.10
CA GLN A 345 -12.87 6.31 3.78
C GLN A 345 -12.44 6.10 2.33
N SER A 346 -11.65 5.05 2.08
CA SER A 346 -11.19 4.70 0.74
C SER A 346 -12.14 3.69 0.10
N PHE A 347 -12.65 4.07 -1.07
CA PHE A 347 -13.54 3.24 -1.88
C PHE A 347 -12.85 2.85 -3.19
N GLN A 348 -13.04 1.60 -3.60
CA GLN A 348 -12.56 1.08 -4.87
C GLN A 348 -13.68 0.29 -5.54
N ILE A 349 -14.19 0.78 -6.67
CA ILE A 349 -15.16 0.05 -7.50
C ILE A 349 -14.36 -0.82 -8.46
N HIS A 350 -14.67 -2.11 -8.53
CA HIS A 350 -14.10 -3.06 -9.47
C HIS A 350 -15.17 -3.50 -10.48
N VAL A 351 -15.02 -3.11 -11.73
CA VAL A 351 -15.87 -3.55 -12.85
C VAL A 351 -15.12 -4.63 -13.61
N TYR A 352 -15.63 -5.86 -13.60
CA TYR A 352 -15.03 -6.98 -14.33
C TYR A 352 -15.33 -6.85 -15.84
N LYS A 353 -14.30 -7.01 -16.67
CA LYS A 353 -14.38 -6.99 -18.14
C LYS A 353 -14.09 -8.35 -18.75
N GLU A 354 -13.13 -9.08 -18.17
CA GLU A 354 -12.83 -10.47 -18.55
C GLU A 354 -12.67 -11.33 -17.28
N PRO A 355 -13.08 -12.60 -17.31
CA PRO A 355 -13.65 -13.31 -18.48
C PRO A 355 -15.13 -12.94 -18.73
N VAL A 356 -15.65 -13.31 -19.91
CA VAL A 356 -16.96 -12.82 -20.42
C VAL A 356 -18.12 -13.22 -19.49
N GLU A 357 -18.00 -14.36 -18.82
CA GLU A 357 -19.03 -14.90 -17.93
C GLU A 357 -19.29 -14.01 -16.69
N VAL A 358 -18.33 -13.15 -16.35
CA VAL A 358 -18.46 -12.16 -15.27
C VAL A 358 -18.34 -10.73 -15.79
N ALA A 359 -18.39 -10.52 -17.10
CA ALA A 359 -18.37 -9.18 -17.68
C ALA A 359 -19.59 -8.40 -17.15
N ALA A 360 -19.36 -7.16 -16.75
CA ALA A 360 -20.32 -6.28 -16.06
C ALA A 360 -20.58 -6.57 -14.57
N LEU A 361 -19.94 -7.57 -13.96
CA LEU A 361 -19.96 -7.71 -12.50
C LEU A 361 -19.26 -6.51 -11.86
N THR A 362 -19.93 -5.82 -10.93
CA THR A 362 -19.41 -4.61 -10.27
C THR A 362 -19.37 -4.78 -8.75
N VAL A 363 -18.17 -4.75 -8.19
CA VAL A 363 -17.93 -4.94 -6.74
C VAL A 363 -17.29 -3.70 -6.14
N LEU A 364 -17.96 -3.12 -5.14
CA LEU A 364 -17.41 -2.06 -4.31
C LEU A 364 -16.57 -2.66 -3.18
N HIS A 365 -15.33 -2.24 -3.06
CA HIS A 365 -14.47 -2.52 -1.92
C HIS A 365 -14.36 -1.28 -1.06
N VAL A 366 -14.62 -1.45 0.24
CA VAL A 366 -14.47 -0.40 1.25
C VAL A 366 -13.28 -0.75 2.14
N GLN A 367 -12.38 0.21 2.29
CA GLN A 367 -11.29 0.18 3.26
C GLN A 367 -11.51 1.35 4.23
N ALA A 368 -12.06 1.04 5.39
CA ALA A 368 -12.31 1.98 6.48
C ALA A 368 -11.59 1.48 7.73
N SER A 369 -11.09 2.41 8.53
CA SER A 369 -10.42 2.12 9.80
C SER A 369 -11.38 2.31 10.98
N CYS A 370 -12.67 2.00 10.88
CA CYS A 370 -13.60 2.17 12.01
C CYS A 370 -13.51 0.99 13.01
N GLU A 371 -13.80 1.26 14.29
CA GLU A 371 -13.94 0.22 15.34
C GLU A 371 -15.24 -0.56 15.18
N ASN A 372 -16.32 0.08 14.70
CA ASN A 372 -17.62 -0.54 14.46
C ASN A 372 -18.06 -0.42 13.00
N ASP A 373 -18.71 -1.49 12.50
CA ASP A 373 -19.17 -1.57 11.10
C ASP A 373 -20.25 -0.54 10.74
N GLN A 374 -20.99 -0.04 11.73
CA GLN A 374 -22.07 0.94 11.53
C GLN A 374 -21.56 2.34 11.19
N ASP A 375 -20.26 2.60 11.34
CA ASP A 375 -19.64 3.91 11.10
C ASP A 375 -19.25 4.14 9.62
N ILE A 376 -19.45 3.13 8.74
CA ILE A 376 -19.14 3.25 7.32
C ILE A 376 -20.18 4.15 6.64
N VAL A 377 -19.78 5.39 6.32
CA VAL A 377 -20.65 6.34 5.61
C VAL A 377 -20.59 6.09 4.11
N MET A 378 -21.64 5.52 3.56
CA MET A 378 -21.75 5.23 2.12
C MET A 378 -22.11 6.48 1.29
N PRO A 379 -21.51 6.68 0.11
CA PRO A 379 -21.95 7.70 -0.83
C PRO A 379 -23.36 7.40 -1.39
N SER A 380 -24.23 8.42 -1.41
CA SER A 380 -25.62 8.27 -1.88
C SER A 380 -25.77 7.95 -3.36
N PHE A 381 -24.74 8.20 -4.18
CA PHE A 381 -24.76 7.93 -5.62
C PHE A 381 -24.58 6.44 -5.96
N LEU A 382 -24.24 5.59 -4.99
CA LEU A 382 -24.03 4.15 -5.21
C LEU A 382 -25.32 3.36 -5.02
N SER A 383 -25.68 2.54 -6.01
CA SER A 383 -26.78 1.58 -5.92
C SER A 383 -26.26 0.23 -5.41
N ILE A 384 -26.37 0.01 -4.10
CA ILE A 384 -25.93 -1.23 -3.44
C ILE A 384 -27.04 -2.27 -3.55
N GLU A 385 -26.74 -3.43 -4.15
CA GLU A 385 -27.66 -4.56 -4.21
C GLU A 385 -27.63 -5.36 -2.90
N LYS A 386 -26.41 -5.77 -2.49
CA LYS A 386 -26.20 -6.53 -1.25
C LYS A 386 -24.76 -6.44 -0.75
N GLU A 387 -24.58 -6.68 0.53
CA GLU A 387 -23.26 -6.93 1.11
C GLU A 387 -22.78 -8.35 0.78
N LEU A 388 -21.51 -8.48 0.41
CA LEU A 388 -20.84 -9.77 0.19
C LEU A 388 -20.11 -10.15 1.48
N PRO A 389 -20.53 -11.21 2.20
CA PRO A 389 -19.90 -11.58 3.45
C PRO A 389 -18.43 -11.95 3.24
N GLY A 390 -17.58 -11.71 4.26
CA GLY A 390 -16.15 -11.99 4.17
C GLY A 390 -15.80 -13.46 3.89
N SER A 391 -16.71 -14.38 4.21
CA SER A 391 -16.64 -15.82 3.93
C SER A 391 -17.09 -16.20 2.51
N ASP A 392 -17.75 -15.30 1.78
CA ASP A 392 -18.18 -15.55 0.41
C ASP A 392 -16.99 -15.38 -0.54
N GLU A 393 -16.30 -16.49 -0.79
CA GLU A 393 -15.22 -16.55 -1.76
C GLU A 393 -15.73 -16.72 -3.19
N THR A 394 -17.03 -16.98 -3.43
CA THR A 394 -17.54 -17.33 -4.77
C THR A 394 -17.28 -16.20 -5.78
N MET A 395 -17.46 -14.95 -5.34
CA MET A 395 -17.21 -13.73 -6.13
C MET A 395 -15.77 -13.19 -5.99
N SER A 396 -14.86 -13.97 -5.39
CA SER A 396 -13.45 -13.60 -5.34
C SER A 396 -12.82 -13.72 -6.74
N ALA A 397 -11.89 -12.82 -7.05
CA ALA A 397 -11.11 -12.92 -8.29
C ALA A 397 -10.36 -14.26 -8.43
N TYR A 398 -10.16 -15.01 -7.34
CA TYR A 398 -9.54 -16.33 -7.37
C TYR A 398 -10.51 -17.39 -7.88
N ASN A 399 -11.76 -17.40 -7.40
CA ASN A 399 -12.76 -18.37 -7.86
C ASN A 399 -13.29 -18.03 -9.25
N VAL A 400 -13.53 -16.75 -9.54
CA VAL A 400 -13.91 -16.25 -10.87
C VAL A 400 -12.88 -16.59 -11.96
N SER A 401 -11.61 -16.80 -11.59
CA SER A 401 -10.57 -17.18 -12.56
C SER A 401 -10.62 -18.63 -12.99
N LYS A 402 -11.35 -19.52 -12.31
CA LYS A 402 -11.35 -20.96 -12.65
C LYS A 402 -12.10 -21.17 -13.98
N LYS A 403 -11.49 -21.86 -14.94
CA LYS A 403 -12.12 -22.17 -16.24
C LYS A 403 -13.28 -23.17 -16.15
N ASN A 404 -13.30 -23.99 -15.10
CA ASN A 404 -14.25 -25.12 -14.97
C ASN A 404 -15.39 -24.83 -13.97
N LEU A 405 -15.83 -23.58 -13.82
CA LEU A 405 -17.05 -23.28 -13.04
C LEU A 405 -18.30 -23.96 -13.64
N VAL A 406 -18.27 -24.35 -14.92
CA VAL A 406 -19.38 -24.99 -15.63
C VAL A 406 -19.41 -26.52 -15.41
N ASP A 407 -18.25 -27.20 -15.40
CA ASP A 407 -18.20 -28.68 -15.27
C ASP A 407 -18.57 -29.19 -13.86
N ASP A 408 -18.30 -28.41 -12.81
CA ASP A 408 -18.60 -28.82 -11.42
C ASP A 408 -20.07 -28.61 -11.04
N VAL A 409 -20.82 -27.79 -11.80
CA VAL A 409 -22.27 -27.63 -11.63
C VAL A 409 -23.01 -28.78 -12.31
N GLU A 410 -22.63 -29.14 -13.54
CA GLU A 410 -23.26 -30.27 -14.26
C GLU A 410 -22.99 -31.63 -13.60
N ARG A 411 -21.83 -31.83 -12.96
CA ARG A 411 -21.53 -33.05 -12.19
C ARG A 411 -22.29 -33.16 -10.87
N LYS A 412 -22.73 -32.05 -10.28
CA LYS A 412 -23.58 -32.08 -9.08
C LYS A 412 -25.03 -32.44 -9.43
N GLU A 413 -25.55 -31.92 -10.54
CA GLU A 413 -26.90 -32.28 -11.00
C GLU A 413 -27.02 -33.75 -11.45
N SER A 414 -25.97 -34.32 -12.05
CA SER A 414 -25.97 -35.72 -12.49
C SER A 414 -25.59 -36.74 -11.40
N ALA A 415 -25.21 -36.29 -10.19
CA ALA A 415 -25.04 -37.13 -9.01
C ALA A 415 -26.29 -37.16 -8.11
N GLU A 416 -27.29 -36.32 -8.39
CA GLU A 416 -28.59 -36.26 -7.70
C GLU A 416 -29.75 -36.89 -8.51
N VAL A 417 -29.44 -37.63 -9.59
CA VAL A 417 -30.41 -38.42 -10.38
C VAL A 417 -30.25 -39.92 -10.15
#